data_AF-A0A453EC85-F1
#
_entry.id   AF-A0A453EC85-F1
#
_cell.length_a   1.000
_cell.length_b   1.000
_cell.length_c   1.000
_cell.angle_alpha   90.00
_cell.angle_beta   90.00
_cell.angle_gamma   90.00
#
_symmetry.space_group_name_H-M   'P 1'
#
loop_
_entity.id
_entity.type
_entity.pdbx_description
1 polymer ?
#
loop_
_entity_poly.entity_id
_entity_poly.type
_entity_poly.pdbx_seq_one_letter_code
_entity_poly.pdbx_strand_id
1 'polypeptide(L)' 'MRGYPNGQGPQLVERGDGIEAMERFQFHENEAMRNMANGLVDKYFGEDYGLE' A
#
# COMPACT_ATOMS: atom_id res chain seq x y z
N MET A 1 3.85 -4.12 -11.97
CA MET A 1 4.99 -3.66 -11.13
C MET A 1 5.09 -4.54 -9.90
N ARG A 2 5.92 -5.59 -9.90
CA ARG A 2 6.47 -6.18 -8.67
C ARG A 2 7.75 -5.39 -8.30
N GLY A 3 7.56 -4.10 -8.02
CA GLY A 3 8.30 -2.98 -8.64
C GLY A 3 9.78 -2.71 -8.32
N TYR A 4 10.49 -3.56 -7.56
CA TYR A 4 11.94 -3.42 -7.38
C TYR A 4 12.60 -4.80 -7.43
N PRO A 5 13.80 -4.96 -8.05
CA PRO A 5 14.52 -6.22 -8.00
C PRO A 5 14.70 -6.66 -6.54
N ASN A 6 14.63 -7.97 -6.28
CA ASN A 6 14.88 -8.58 -4.97
C ASN A 6 13.85 -8.26 -3.87
N GLY A 7 12.62 -7.84 -4.21
CA GLY A 7 11.56 -7.68 -3.20
C GLY A 7 11.76 -6.49 -2.26
N GLN A 8 12.54 -5.49 -2.68
CA GLN A 8 12.84 -4.29 -1.87
C GLN A 8 11.70 -3.26 -1.83
N GLY A 9 10.65 -3.46 -2.64
CA GLY A 9 9.50 -2.54 -2.73
C GLY A 9 8.86 -2.23 -1.36
N PRO A 10 8.47 -3.23 -0.56
CA PRO A 10 7.91 -3.03 0.77
C PRO A 10 8.84 -2.27 1.72
N GLN A 11 10.14 -2.60 1.76
CA GLN A 11 11.12 -1.90 2.60
C GLN A 11 11.27 -0.42 2.23
N LEU A 12 11.17 -0.07 0.95
CA LEU A 12 11.22 1.33 0.51
C LEU A 12 9.96 2.09 0.90
N VAL A 13 8.80 1.43 0.82
CA VAL A 13 7.52 1.99 1.28
C VAL A 13 7.56 2.24 2.78
N GLU A 14 7.99 1.26 3.58
CA GLU A 14 8.14 1.39 5.04
C GLU A 14 9.08 2.54 5.42
N ARG A 15 10.24 2.64 4.76
CA ARG A 15 11.21 3.71 5.01
C ARG A 15 10.70 5.11 4.69
N GLY A 16 9.67 5.22 3.86
CA GLY A 16 9.09 6.50 3.43
C GLY A 16 7.76 6.84 4.11
N ASP A 17 7.42 6.19 5.24
CA ASP A 17 6.10 6.30 5.89
C ASP A 17 4.93 5.99 4.93
N GLY A 18 5.19 5.22 3.88
CA GLY A 18 4.24 4.96 2.81
C GLY A 18 3.06 4.09 3.28
N ILE A 19 3.29 3.21 4.26
CA ILE A 19 2.22 2.40 4.88
C ILE A 19 1.20 3.30 5.54
N GLU A 20 1.64 4.21 6.41
CA GLU A 20 0.73 5.11 7.13
C GLU A 20 -0.06 6.00 6.16
N ALA A 21 0.59 6.50 5.10
CA ALA A 21 -0.10 7.25 4.05
C ALA A 21 -1.17 6.41 3.37
N MET A 22 -0.86 5.16 3.00
CA MET A 22 -1.81 4.27 2.34
C MET A 22 -2.99 3.91 3.24
N GLU A 23 -2.76 3.51 4.48
CA GLU A 23 -3.80 3.16 5.46
C GLU A 23 -4.78 4.31 5.68
N ARG A 24 -4.28 5.56 5.79
CA ARG A 24 -5.12 6.75 5.90
C ARG A 24 -6.04 6.94 4.69
N PHE A 25 -5.59 6.58 3.49
CA PHE A 25 -6.37 6.76 2.26
C PHE A 25 -7.33 5.61 1.96
N GLN A 26 -7.21 4.44 2.60
CA GLN A 26 -8.16 3.32 2.42
C GLN A 26 -9.59 3.64 2.89
N PHE A 27 -9.74 4.64 3.77
CA PHE A 27 -11.04 5.09 4.28
C PHE A 27 -11.45 6.47 3.76
N HIS A 28 -10.77 6.97 2.72
CA HIS A 28 -11.02 8.30 2.19
C HIS A 28 -12.33 8.35 1.39
N GLU A 29 -13.08 9.46 1.50
CA GLU A 29 -14.37 9.65 0.82
C GLU A 29 -14.21 9.67 -0.71
N ASN A 30 -13.13 10.29 -1.21
CA ASN A 30 -12.77 10.25 -2.62
C ASN A 30 -12.45 8.81 -3.06
N GLU A 31 -13.34 8.24 -3.87
CA GLU A 31 -13.25 6.87 -4.37
C GLU A 31 -11.96 6.59 -5.15
N ALA A 32 -11.49 7.53 -5.97
CA ALA A 32 -10.27 7.34 -6.76
C ALA A 32 -9.03 7.22 -5.87
N MET A 33 -8.95 8.04 -4.81
CA MET A 33 -7.86 7.96 -3.83
C MET A 33 -7.90 6.66 -3.05
N ARG A 34 -9.10 6.24 -2.62
CA ARG A 34 -9.31 4.97 -1.93
C ARG A 34 -8.90 3.77 -2.77
N ASN A 35 -9.35 3.72 -4.02
CA ASN A 35 -9.02 2.64 -4.95
C ASN A 35 -7.51 2.60 -5.25
N MET A 36 -6.87 3.76 -5.35
CA MET A 36 -5.41 3.83 -5.52
C MET A 36 -4.67 3.31 -4.28
N ALA A 37 -5.10 3.69 -3.08
CA ALA A 37 -4.48 3.24 -1.83
C ALA A 37 -4.62 1.72 -1.64
N ASN A 38 -5.82 1.18 -1.82
CA ASN A 38 -6.06 -0.27 -1.72
C ASN A 38 -5.18 -1.05 -2.71
N GLY A 39 -5.14 -0.64 -3.98
CA GLY A 39 -4.30 -1.32 -4.98
C GLY A 39 -2.79 -1.23 -4.72
N LEU A 40 -2.33 -0.22 -3.96
CA LEU A 40 -0.93 -0.14 -3.52
C LEU A 40 -0.66 -1.06 -2.33
N VAL A 41 -1.59 -1.15 -1.37
CA VAL A 41 -1.51 -2.10 -0.25
C VAL A 41 -1.45 -3.54 -0.76
N ASP A 42 -2.39 -3.94 -1.62
CA ASP A 42 -2.45 -5.29 -2.20
C ASP A 42 -1.14 -5.64 -2.94
N LYS A 43 -0.60 -4.66 -3.67
CA LYS A 43 0.60 -4.82 -4.49
C LYS A 43 1.89 -5.02 -3.68
N TYR A 44 2.00 -4.41 -2.50
CA TYR A 44 3.22 -4.44 -1.70
C TYR A 44 3.13 -5.35 -0.49
N PHE A 45 1.94 -5.54 0.08
CA PHE A 45 1.73 -6.26 1.34
C PHE A 45 0.78 -7.45 1.22
N GLY A 46 0.06 -7.56 0.10
CA GLY A 46 -0.88 -8.65 -0.18
C GLY A 46 -2.31 -8.32 0.26
N GLU A 47 -3.26 -9.06 -0.28
CA GLU A 47 -4.71 -8.86 -0.06
C GLU A 47 -5.14 -9.17 1.39
N ASP A 48 -4.33 -9.93 2.13
CA ASP A 48 -4.59 -10.30 3.52
C ASP A 48 -4.00 -9.30 4.55
N TYR A 49 -3.37 -8.22 4.08
CA TYR A 49 -2.75 -7.24 4.97
C TYR A 49 -3.79 -6.53 5.86
N GLY A 50 -3.60 -6.61 7.18
CA GLY A 50 -4.49 -5.99 8.17
C GLY A 50 -5.75 -6.81 8.53
N LEU A 51 -5.88 -8.04 8.01
CA LEU A 51 -6.93 -8.99 8.39
C LEU A 51 -6.42 -9.90 9.54
N GLU A 52 -6.41 -9.39 10.78
CA GLU A 52 -6.29 -10.18 12.03
C GLU A 52 -7.54 -10.02 12.91
#